data_AF-A0A7C5PWR7-F1
#
_entry.id   AF-A0A7C5PWR7-F1
#
_cell.length_a   1.000
_cell.length_b   1.000
_cell.length_c   1.000
_cell.angle_alpha   90.00
_cell.angle_beta   90.00
_cell.angle_gamma   90.00
#
_symmetry.space_group_name_H-M   'P 1'
#
loop_
_entity.id
_entity.type
_entity.pdbx_description
1 polymer ?
#
loop_
_entity_poly.entity_id
_entity_poly.type
_entity_poly.pdbx_seq_one_letter_code
_entity_poly.pdbx_strand_id
1 'polypeptide(L)'
;LVQSGKPVAVFRTHLDAPRVLLANSNIVPAWATQENFDKWEQEGLIMYGQMTAGSWIYIGTQGILQGTYETLGSLARQNGWPSLKGKFVLTAGLGEMGGAQPLAITMNEGVGLIVEVDRWRAERRLSLRQIDAISDNLEEAMTWVEDALSKGQAKSIALIANAAEALPELVKRGVVPDVVTDQTSAHDVMYGYIPVGLSLEEAANLRQRDPDAYRQQAMDSMTAHVQAMLDWQAKGSIVFDYGNNLRQRAFDNGLKNAFDYPGFVPAYIRPLFCEGKGPFRWVALSGDPADIYVTDQAILELFPEDKHLARWIKMAQEQVEFQGLPARICWLGYGERAKAGLKFNELVASGKVSAPIVIGRDHLDSGSVASPNRETEGMRDGSDAIADWPILNALINAVNGATWVSFHHGGGVGIGYSLHAGQVIVADGTEAAARRLQRVLTTDPGMGVARHADAGYPEAIQFAKEHGVKIPMIR
;
A
#
# COMPACT_ATOMS: atom_id res chain seq x y z
N LEU A 1 15.89 8.88 -19.46
CA LEU A 1 15.43 9.70 -18.31
C LEU A 1 13.95 10.01 -18.52
N VAL A 2 13.13 9.77 -17.50
CA VAL A 2 11.71 10.12 -17.50
C VAL A 2 11.49 11.18 -16.42
N GLN A 3 10.99 12.35 -16.81
CA GLN A 3 10.62 13.41 -15.88
C GLN A 3 9.10 13.53 -15.91
N SER A 4 8.44 13.28 -14.77
CA SER A 4 6.98 13.33 -14.62
C SER A 4 6.23 12.70 -15.80
N GLY A 5 6.53 11.42 -16.09
CA GLY A 5 5.91 10.67 -17.17
C GLY A 5 6.42 10.99 -18.59
N LYS A 6 7.28 11.99 -18.77
CA LYS A 6 7.79 12.42 -20.07
C LYS A 6 9.21 11.90 -20.35
N PRO A 7 9.49 11.26 -21.51
CA PRO A 7 10.84 10.86 -21.89
C PRO A 7 11.63 12.10 -22.35
N VAL A 8 12.52 12.62 -21.50
CA VAL A 8 13.18 13.92 -21.74
C VAL A 8 14.58 13.83 -22.34
N ALA A 9 15.32 12.74 -22.07
CA ALA A 9 16.68 12.57 -22.58
C ALA A 9 17.16 11.11 -22.51
N VAL A 10 18.14 10.78 -23.35
CA VAL A 10 18.88 9.52 -23.35
C VAL A 10 20.38 9.83 -23.32
N PHE A 11 21.10 9.27 -22.35
CA PHE A 11 22.55 9.41 -22.21
C PHE A 11 23.21 8.02 -22.15
N ARG A 12 24.43 7.92 -22.67
CA ARG A 12 25.24 6.69 -22.56
C ARG A 12 25.75 6.53 -21.12
N THR A 13 25.53 5.36 -20.53
CA THR A 13 26.08 4.96 -19.22
C THR A 13 26.91 3.67 -19.38
N HIS A 14 26.57 2.58 -18.68
CA HIS A 14 27.24 1.29 -18.73
C HIS A 14 26.24 0.13 -18.52
N LEU A 15 26.66 -1.10 -18.82
CA LEU A 15 25.77 -2.28 -18.80
C LEU A 15 25.12 -2.54 -17.44
N ASP A 16 25.85 -2.29 -16.35
CA ASP A 16 25.31 -2.47 -14.99
C ASP A 16 24.47 -1.29 -14.48
N ALA A 17 24.41 -0.16 -15.18
CA ALA A 17 23.57 0.97 -14.77
C ALA A 17 22.07 0.66 -15.04
N PRO A 18 21.15 1.38 -14.39
CA PRO A 18 19.75 1.36 -14.79
C PRO A 18 19.56 1.75 -16.26
N ARG A 19 18.58 1.10 -16.89
CA ARG A 19 18.11 1.42 -18.24
C ARG A 19 17.20 2.65 -18.24
N VAL A 20 16.41 2.82 -17.18
CA VAL A 20 15.52 3.97 -16.99
C VAL A 20 15.71 4.56 -15.60
N LEU A 21 15.79 5.88 -15.54
CA LEU A 21 15.72 6.66 -14.30
C LEU A 21 14.50 7.56 -14.39
N LEU A 22 13.67 7.54 -13.36
CA LEU A 22 12.40 8.27 -13.29
C LEU A 22 12.39 9.25 -12.12
N ALA A 23 11.93 10.47 -12.35
CA ALA A 23 11.67 11.45 -11.30
C ALA A 23 10.28 12.05 -11.54
N ASN A 24 9.30 11.69 -10.72
CA ASN A 24 7.91 12.06 -10.94
C ASN A 24 7.38 12.93 -9.79
N SER A 25 6.66 14.00 -10.14
CA SER A 25 5.93 14.86 -9.19
C SER A 25 6.79 15.66 -8.19
N ASN A 26 8.11 15.63 -8.33
CA ASN A 26 9.04 16.31 -7.42
C ASN A 26 8.94 17.83 -7.59
N ILE A 27 8.71 18.54 -6.49
CA ILE A 27 8.58 19.99 -6.43
C ILE A 27 9.47 20.52 -5.30
N VAL A 28 10.09 21.68 -5.49
CA VAL A 28 10.88 22.34 -4.42
C VAL A 28 9.98 22.53 -3.19
N PRO A 29 10.43 22.21 -1.96
CA PRO A 29 9.55 22.08 -0.80
C PRO A 29 8.59 23.25 -0.54
N ALA A 30 9.06 24.50 -0.66
CA ALA A 30 8.19 25.67 -0.44
C ALA A 30 7.09 25.85 -1.50
N TRP A 31 7.19 25.15 -2.64
CA TRP A 31 6.20 25.13 -3.71
C TRP A 31 5.42 23.81 -3.78
N ALA A 32 5.75 22.83 -2.93
CA ALA A 32 5.15 21.50 -2.92
C ALA A 32 3.73 21.52 -2.33
N THR A 33 2.84 22.29 -2.95
CA THR A 33 1.43 22.43 -2.61
C THR A 33 0.56 21.82 -3.70
N GLN A 34 -0.65 21.37 -3.34
CA GLN A 34 -1.61 20.84 -4.30
C GLN A 34 -1.96 21.89 -5.37
N GLU A 35 -2.14 23.15 -4.97
CA GLU A 35 -2.44 24.26 -5.89
C GLU A 35 -1.39 24.43 -6.99
N ASN A 36 -0.09 24.41 -6.64
CA ASN A 36 0.97 24.52 -7.63
C ASN A 36 1.03 23.27 -8.52
N PHE A 37 0.82 22.09 -7.95
CA PHE A 37 0.75 20.85 -8.72
C PHE A 37 -0.37 20.90 -9.77
N ASP A 38 -1.60 21.26 -9.36
CA ASP A 38 -2.77 21.33 -10.24
C ASP A 38 -2.56 22.34 -11.37
N LYS A 39 -1.98 23.51 -11.05
CA LYS A 39 -1.61 24.52 -12.05
C LYS A 39 -0.67 23.94 -13.11
N TRP A 40 0.41 23.28 -12.70
CA TRP A 40 1.39 22.73 -13.64
C TRP A 40 0.89 21.50 -14.39
N GLU A 41 -0.05 20.75 -13.80
CA GLU A 41 -0.70 19.64 -14.49
C GLU A 41 -1.57 20.18 -15.64
N GLN A 42 -2.36 21.22 -15.39
CA GLN A 42 -3.17 21.91 -16.42
C GLN A 42 -2.30 22.52 -17.53
N GLU A 43 -1.11 23.02 -17.19
CA GLU A 43 -0.12 23.52 -18.16
C GLU A 43 0.63 22.39 -18.89
N GLY A 44 0.39 21.12 -18.56
CA GLY A 44 1.03 19.95 -19.17
C GLY A 44 2.52 19.77 -18.82
N LEU A 45 2.94 20.28 -17.66
CA LEU A 45 4.34 20.32 -17.19
C LEU A 45 4.67 19.24 -16.16
N ILE A 46 3.67 18.67 -15.49
CA ILE A 46 3.84 17.67 -14.44
C ILE A 46 2.77 16.57 -14.54
N MET A 47 3.04 15.45 -13.90
CA MET A 47 2.17 14.27 -13.81
C MET A 47 2.26 13.72 -12.39
N TYR A 48 1.15 13.25 -11.83
CA TYR A 48 1.16 12.54 -10.56
C TYR A 48 1.64 11.10 -10.75
N GLY A 49 2.79 10.76 -10.16
CA GLY A 49 3.38 9.43 -10.29
C GLY A 49 2.77 8.38 -9.38
N GLN A 50 1.99 8.79 -8.36
CA GLN A 50 1.66 7.97 -7.20
C GLN A 50 2.95 7.24 -6.71
N MET A 51 2.87 5.99 -6.29
CA MET A 51 4.02 5.13 -6.06
C MET A 51 4.32 4.32 -7.33
N THR A 52 3.49 3.31 -7.62
CA THR A 52 3.81 2.29 -8.63
C THR A 52 3.25 2.59 -10.03
N ALA A 53 2.39 3.60 -10.16
CA ALA A 53 1.81 4.01 -11.43
C ALA A 53 2.88 4.59 -12.37
N GLY A 54 3.55 5.67 -11.93
CA GLY A 54 4.60 6.34 -12.70
C GLY A 54 5.93 5.59 -12.78
N SER A 55 6.09 4.49 -12.03
CA SER A 55 7.29 3.65 -11.98
C SER A 55 7.09 2.23 -12.52
N TRP A 56 5.91 1.96 -13.10
CA TRP A 56 5.62 0.77 -13.91
C TRP A 56 5.82 -0.56 -13.18
N ILE A 57 5.35 -0.66 -11.94
CA ILE A 57 5.39 -1.90 -11.14
C ILE A 57 4.08 -2.18 -10.39
N TYR A 58 2.99 -1.65 -10.94
CA TYR A 58 1.62 -1.92 -10.50
C TYR A 58 1.18 -3.33 -10.95
N ILE A 59 0.61 -4.11 -10.05
CA ILE A 59 0.20 -5.52 -10.29
C ILE A 59 -1.26 -5.78 -9.93
N GLY A 60 -2.12 -4.76 -10.10
CA GLY A 60 -3.51 -4.83 -9.67
C GLY A 60 -3.67 -4.67 -8.15
N THR A 61 -4.85 -5.05 -7.66
CA THR A 61 -5.21 -4.99 -6.22
C THR A 61 -4.28 -5.85 -5.37
N GLN A 62 -3.70 -6.91 -5.95
CA GLN A 62 -2.79 -7.81 -5.26
C GLN A 62 -1.58 -7.07 -4.68
N GLY A 63 -1.14 -5.95 -5.29
CA GLY A 63 0.05 -5.22 -4.85
C GLY A 63 0.01 -4.76 -3.39
N ILE A 64 -1.17 -4.41 -2.88
CA ILE A 64 -1.38 -3.98 -1.48
C ILE A 64 -2.00 -5.07 -0.60
N LEU A 65 -2.59 -6.11 -1.20
CA LEU A 65 -3.38 -7.14 -0.50
C LEU A 65 -2.66 -7.75 0.69
N GLN A 66 -1.41 -8.17 0.52
CA GLN A 66 -0.67 -8.75 1.65
C GLN A 66 -0.43 -7.72 2.76
N GLY A 67 -0.14 -6.46 2.42
CA GLY A 67 0.02 -5.41 3.44
C GLY A 67 -1.25 -5.22 4.27
N THR A 68 -2.42 -5.28 3.63
CA THR A 68 -3.72 -5.21 4.32
C THR A 68 -3.99 -6.46 5.15
N TYR A 69 -3.67 -7.64 4.62
CA TYR A 69 -3.75 -8.90 5.35
C TYR A 69 -2.86 -8.91 6.59
N GLU A 70 -1.60 -8.45 6.48
CA GLU A 70 -0.66 -8.37 7.62
C GLU A 70 -1.10 -7.33 8.65
N THR A 71 -1.65 -6.20 8.21
CA THR A 71 -2.17 -5.16 9.11
C THR A 71 -3.27 -5.73 10.00
N LEU A 72 -4.27 -6.37 9.39
CA LEU A 72 -5.39 -6.97 10.09
C LEU A 72 -4.98 -8.19 10.93
N GLY A 73 -4.06 -9.01 10.44
CA GLY A 73 -3.52 -10.15 11.18
C GLY A 73 -2.69 -9.72 12.40
N SER A 74 -1.89 -8.66 12.26
CA SER A 74 -1.14 -8.04 13.37
C SER A 74 -2.09 -7.45 14.41
N LEU A 75 -3.11 -6.70 13.96
CA LEU A 75 -4.17 -6.18 14.83
C LEU A 75 -4.84 -7.29 15.63
N ALA A 76 -5.27 -8.38 14.98
CA ALA A 76 -5.91 -9.50 15.67
C ALA A 76 -5.00 -10.07 16.77
N ARG A 77 -3.73 -10.37 16.45
CA ARG A 77 -2.76 -10.91 17.42
C ARG A 77 -2.50 -9.97 18.60
N GLN A 78 -2.34 -8.67 18.34
CA GLN A 78 -2.11 -7.68 19.38
C GLN A 78 -3.30 -7.55 20.35
N ASN A 79 -4.51 -7.86 19.89
CA ASN A 79 -5.73 -7.87 20.69
C ASN A 79 -6.05 -9.25 21.31
N GLY A 80 -5.12 -10.20 21.23
CA GLY A 80 -5.30 -11.55 21.76
C GLY A 80 -6.28 -12.41 20.96
N TRP A 81 -6.62 -12.00 19.73
CA TRP A 81 -7.51 -12.75 18.85
C TRP A 81 -6.67 -13.69 17.96
N PRO A 82 -7.06 -14.98 17.82
CA PRO A 82 -6.35 -15.90 16.93
C PRO A 82 -6.50 -15.50 15.45
N SER A 83 -7.60 -14.85 15.10
CA SER A 83 -7.92 -14.28 13.79
C SER A 83 -9.05 -13.26 13.94
N LEU A 84 -9.59 -12.74 12.83
CA LEU A 84 -10.80 -11.91 12.83
C LEU A 84 -12.09 -12.75 12.82
N LYS A 85 -12.03 -14.06 13.08
CA LYS A 85 -13.24 -14.88 13.14
C LYS A 85 -14.24 -14.35 14.18
N GLY A 86 -15.46 -14.08 13.73
CA GLY A 86 -16.52 -13.49 14.56
C GLY A 86 -16.31 -11.99 14.84
N LYS A 87 -15.44 -11.32 14.08
CA LYS A 87 -15.18 -9.88 14.19
C LYS A 87 -15.74 -9.13 13.01
N PHE A 88 -16.31 -7.96 13.30
CA PHE A 88 -16.86 -7.03 12.33
C PHE A 88 -15.86 -5.92 12.01
N VAL A 89 -15.43 -5.85 10.74
CA VAL A 89 -14.60 -4.78 10.20
C VAL A 89 -15.44 -3.86 9.32
N LEU A 90 -15.44 -2.57 9.63
CA LEU A 90 -16.08 -1.53 8.82
C LEU A 90 -15.01 -0.68 8.14
N THR A 91 -15.15 -0.46 6.84
CA THR A 91 -14.27 0.44 6.08
C THR A 91 -15.00 1.07 4.88
N ALA A 92 -14.30 1.93 4.14
CA ALA A 92 -14.79 2.51 2.89
C ALA A 92 -13.70 2.56 1.80
N GLY A 93 -14.16 2.69 0.55
CA GLY A 93 -13.35 2.76 -0.64
C GLY A 93 -13.03 1.40 -1.26
N LEU A 94 -13.61 1.13 -2.44
CA LEU A 94 -13.34 -0.03 -3.29
C LEU A 94 -12.58 0.38 -4.56
N GLY A 95 -11.61 1.28 -4.39
CA GLY A 95 -10.67 1.66 -5.44
C GLY A 95 -9.74 0.52 -5.86
N GLU A 96 -8.74 0.84 -6.68
CA GLU A 96 -7.73 -0.14 -7.12
C GLU A 96 -6.89 -0.68 -5.95
N MET A 97 -6.60 0.13 -4.93
CA MET A 97 -5.99 -0.34 -3.67
C MET A 97 -7.06 -0.73 -2.64
N GLY A 98 -8.08 0.13 -2.46
CA GLY A 98 -9.28 -0.10 -1.65
C GLY A 98 -9.94 -1.47 -1.80
N GLY A 99 -9.98 -1.96 -3.04
CA GLY A 99 -10.59 -3.25 -3.39
C GLY A 99 -9.87 -4.48 -2.84
N ALA A 100 -8.70 -4.33 -2.22
CA ALA A 100 -8.02 -5.41 -1.52
C ALA A 100 -8.49 -5.60 -0.07
N GLN A 101 -9.15 -4.59 0.53
CA GLN A 101 -9.65 -4.65 1.90
C GLN A 101 -10.62 -5.82 2.15
N PRO A 102 -11.64 -6.06 1.29
CA PRO A 102 -12.60 -7.13 1.51
C PRO A 102 -11.93 -8.51 1.61
N LEU A 103 -11.02 -8.82 0.68
CA LEU A 103 -10.30 -10.08 0.64
C LEU A 103 -9.33 -10.22 1.83
N ALA A 104 -8.64 -9.15 2.22
CA ALA A 104 -7.78 -9.16 3.39
C ALA A 104 -8.56 -9.43 4.70
N ILE A 105 -9.79 -8.93 4.81
CA ILE A 105 -10.69 -9.20 5.93
C ILE A 105 -11.08 -10.68 5.94
N THR A 106 -11.54 -11.23 4.81
CA THR A 106 -12.00 -12.63 4.74
C THR A 106 -10.87 -13.65 4.83
N MET A 107 -9.66 -13.34 4.33
CA MET A 107 -8.45 -14.16 4.53
C MET A 107 -8.01 -14.21 6.01
N ASN A 108 -8.38 -13.21 6.81
CA ASN A 108 -8.27 -13.21 8.26
C ASN A 108 -9.54 -13.75 8.96
N GLU A 109 -10.46 -14.38 8.22
CA GLU A 109 -11.70 -14.99 8.70
C GLU A 109 -12.77 -14.00 9.22
N GLY A 110 -12.63 -12.71 8.93
CA GLY A 110 -13.53 -11.65 9.40
C GLY A 110 -14.78 -11.43 8.55
N VAL A 111 -15.70 -10.64 9.10
CA VAL A 111 -16.86 -10.10 8.37
C VAL A 111 -16.60 -8.64 8.06
N GLY A 112 -16.70 -8.26 6.78
CA GLY A 112 -16.41 -6.90 6.31
C GLY A 112 -17.66 -6.21 5.75
N LEU A 113 -17.91 -4.97 6.17
CA LEU A 113 -18.79 -4.03 5.46
C LEU A 113 -17.93 -2.92 4.85
N ILE A 114 -18.00 -2.77 3.54
CA ILE A 114 -17.19 -1.81 2.79
C ILE A 114 -18.09 -0.83 2.06
N VAL A 115 -18.07 0.43 2.49
CA VAL A 115 -18.88 1.48 1.88
C VAL A 115 -18.19 2.00 0.62
N GLU A 116 -18.92 2.04 -0.49
CA GLU A 116 -18.44 2.56 -1.77
C GLU A 116 -19.55 3.37 -2.45
N VAL A 117 -19.22 4.57 -2.91
CA VAL A 117 -20.21 5.47 -3.52
C VAL A 117 -20.46 5.13 -5.00
N ASP A 118 -19.46 4.55 -5.68
CA ASP A 118 -19.51 4.17 -7.08
C ASP A 118 -19.81 2.67 -7.25
N ARG A 119 -21.06 2.36 -7.63
CA ARG A 119 -21.52 0.98 -7.89
C ARG A 119 -20.60 0.22 -8.85
N TRP A 120 -20.08 0.88 -9.90
CA TRP A 120 -19.21 0.22 -10.87
C TRP A 120 -17.95 -0.33 -10.21
N ARG A 121 -17.41 0.38 -9.20
CA ARG A 121 -16.24 -0.11 -8.46
C ARG A 121 -16.54 -1.37 -7.69
N ALA A 122 -17.68 -1.43 -6.99
CA ALA A 122 -18.10 -2.62 -6.26
C ALA A 122 -18.36 -3.82 -7.20
N GLU A 123 -19.07 -3.60 -8.31
CA GLU A 123 -19.35 -4.64 -9.32
C GLU A 123 -18.06 -5.20 -9.93
N ARG A 124 -17.07 -4.35 -10.18
CA ARG A 124 -15.74 -4.80 -10.64
C ARG A 124 -15.06 -5.71 -9.61
N ARG A 125 -15.18 -5.44 -8.30
CA ARG A 125 -14.59 -6.30 -7.25
C ARG A 125 -15.34 -7.62 -7.15
N LEU A 126 -16.66 -7.59 -7.33
CA LEU A 126 -17.48 -8.80 -7.39
C LEU A 126 -17.07 -9.67 -8.59
N SER A 127 -16.88 -9.08 -9.77
CA SER A 127 -16.44 -9.83 -10.97
C SER A 127 -15.06 -10.48 -10.82
N LEU A 128 -14.20 -9.91 -9.98
CA LEU A 128 -12.86 -10.41 -9.68
C LEU A 128 -12.82 -11.33 -8.45
N ARG A 129 -13.99 -11.71 -7.92
CA ARG A 129 -14.15 -12.52 -6.69
C ARG A 129 -13.42 -11.92 -5.47
N GLN A 130 -13.33 -10.60 -5.43
CA GLN A 130 -12.70 -9.86 -4.34
C GLN A 130 -13.70 -9.45 -3.26
N ILE A 131 -15.00 -9.49 -3.54
CA ILE A 131 -16.08 -9.21 -2.58
C ILE A 131 -17.22 -10.20 -2.79
N ASP A 132 -17.95 -10.56 -1.73
CA ASP A 132 -18.95 -11.64 -1.79
C ASP A 132 -20.36 -11.16 -2.16
N ALA A 133 -20.74 -9.95 -1.74
CA ALA A 133 -22.07 -9.41 -1.94
C ALA A 133 -22.07 -7.88 -2.09
N ILE A 134 -23.10 -7.35 -2.74
CA ILE A 134 -23.35 -5.91 -2.91
C ILE A 134 -24.80 -5.63 -2.54
N SER A 135 -25.04 -4.59 -1.75
CA SER A 135 -26.37 -4.04 -1.50
C SER A 135 -26.31 -2.52 -1.57
N ASP A 136 -27.41 -1.87 -1.97
CA ASP A 136 -27.63 -0.42 -1.82
C ASP A 136 -28.57 -0.10 -0.65
N ASN A 137 -28.89 -1.12 0.17
CA ASN A 137 -29.76 -1.00 1.31
C ASN A 137 -28.98 -1.29 2.60
N LEU A 138 -28.91 -0.29 3.48
CA LEU A 138 -28.19 -0.39 4.75
C LEU A 138 -28.73 -1.52 5.65
N GLU A 139 -30.05 -1.72 5.72
CA GLU A 139 -30.66 -2.77 6.55
C GLU A 139 -30.33 -4.17 6.04
N GLU A 140 -30.39 -4.37 4.71
CA GLU A 140 -30.04 -5.65 4.10
C GLU A 140 -28.56 -5.96 4.31
N ALA A 141 -27.69 -4.98 4.06
CA ALA A 141 -26.25 -5.14 4.28
C ALA A 141 -25.94 -5.50 5.74
N MET A 142 -26.56 -4.83 6.71
CA MET A 142 -26.39 -5.13 8.13
C MET A 142 -26.99 -6.50 8.51
N THR A 143 -28.13 -6.89 7.93
CA THR A 143 -28.69 -8.23 8.12
C THR A 143 -27.71 -9.31 7.67
N TRP A 144 -27.02 -9.11 6.54
CA TRP A 144 -25.99 -10.05 6.10
C TRP A 144 -24.73 -10.04 6.97
N VAL A 145 -24.33 -8.89 7.52
CA VAL A 145 -23.24 -8.79 8.49
C VAL A 145 -23.58 -9.60 9.75
N GLU A 146 -24.75 -9.36 10.34
CA GLU A 146 -25.20 -10.04 11.56
C GLU A 146 -25.34 -11.56 11.36
N ASP A 147 -25.92 -11.99 10.24
CA ASP A 147 -26.03 -13.41 9.88
C ASP A 147 -24.65 -14.08 9.80
N ALA A 148 -23.70 -13.45 9.09
CA ALA A 148 -22.34 -13.96 8.94
C ALA A 148 -21.59 -14.03 10.29
N LEU A 149 -21.73 -13.00 11.13
CA LEU A 149 -21.16 -12.98 12.48
C LEU A 149 -21.74 -14.11 13.34
N SER A 150 -23.06 -14.30 13.33
CA SER A 150 -23.74 -15.34 14.12
C SER A 150 -23.30 -16.76 13.73
N LYS A 151 -22.97 -16.97 12.45
CA LYS A 151 -22.47 -18.24 11.90
C LYS A 151 -20.95 -18.40 12.00
N GLY A 152 -20.23 -17.35 12.39
CA GLY A 152 -18.77 -17.31 12.35
C GLY A 152 -18.21 -17.54 10.96
N GLN A 153 -18.91 -17.07 9.93
CA GLN A 153 -18.57 -17.23 8.51
C GLN A 153 -17.90 -15.95 8.00
N ALA A 154 -16.69 -16.08 7.46
CA ALA A 154 -16.03 -14.98 6.77
C ALA A 154 -16.87 -14.51 5.57
N LYS A 155 -17.17 -13.21 5.50
CA LYS A 155 -18.00 -12.64 4.44
C LYS A 155 -17.71 -11.16 4.26
N SER A 156 -17.64 -10.71 3.02
CA SER A 156 -17.41 -9.32 2.66
C SER A 156 -18.57 -8.74 1.86
N ILE A 157 -19.06 -7.59 2.28
CA ILE A 157 -20.29 -6.97 1.77
C ILE A 157 -19.97 -5.53 1.37
N ALA A 158 -20.25 -5.17 0.13
CA ALA A 158 -20.27 -3.78 -0.31
C ALA A 158 -21.62 -3.15 0.02
N LEU A 159 -21.57 -1.95 0.58
CA LEU A 159 -22.72 -1.05 0.66
C LEU A 159 -22.54 0.10 -0.33
N ILE A 160 -23.45 0.22 -1.28
CA ILE A 160 -23.47 1.35 -2.21
C ILE A 160 -24.05 2.58 -1.50
N ALA A 161 -23.17 3.41 -0.95
CA ALA A 161 -23.52 4.61 -0.19
C ALA A 161 -22.33 5.57 -0.08
N ASN A 162 -22.58 6.82 0.32
CA ASN A 162 -21.51 7.72 0.72
C ASN A 162 -21.04 7.37 2.15
N ALA A 163 -19.73 7.19 2.34
CA ALA A 163 -19.18 6.88 3.67
C ALA A 163 -19.48 7.97 4.71
N ALA A 164 -19.46 9.24 4.32
CA ALA A 164 -19.79 10.36 5.20
C ALA A 164 -21.30 10.47 5.54
N GLU A 165 -22.16 9.65 4.95
CA GLU A 165 -23.57 9.49 5.32
C GLU A 165 -23.79 8.20 6.10
N ALA A 166 -23.31 7.08 5.55
CA ALA A 166 -23.54 5.74 6.10
C ALA A 166 -22.88 5.55 7.46
N LEU A 167 -21.65 6.05 7.66
CA LEU A 167 -20.93 5.86 8.92
C LEU A 167 -21.61 6.61 10.08
N PRO A 168 -21.90 7.93 9.98
CA PRO A 168 -22.67 8.62 11.02
C PRO A 168 -24.03 7.99 11.31
N GLU A 169 -24.71 7.46 10.29
CA GLU A 169 -25.98 6.75 10.48
C GLU A 169 -25.82 5.46 11.29
N LEU A 170 -24.80 4.65 10.99
CA LEU A 170 -24.46 3.45 11.78
C LEU A 170 -24.11 3.80 13.23
N VAL A 171 -23.37 4.89 13.47
CA VAL A 171 -23.08 5.40 14.83
C VAL A 171 -24.37 5.72 15.58
N LYS A 172 -25.33 6.41 14.94
CA LYS A 172 -26.63 6.79 15.52
C LYS A 172 -27.49 5.58 15.86
N ARG A 173 -27.45 4.54 15.01
CA ARG A 173 -28.17 3.27 15.23
C ARG A 173 -27.56 2.39 16.33
N GLY A 174 -26.42 2.79 16.88
CA GLY A 174 -25.75 2.05 17.95
C GLY A 174 -24.97 0.84 17.47
N VAL A 175 -24.69 0.73 16.17
CA VAL A 175 -23.79 -0.29 15.63
C VAL A 175 -22.37 0.01 16.11
N VAL A 176 -21.65 -1.00 16.63
CA VAL A 176 -20.27 -0.89 17.09
C VAL A 176 -19.43 -1.97 16.42
N PRO A 177 -18.71 -1.65 15.33
CA PRO A 177 -17.76 -2.58 14.72
C PRO A 177 -16.61 -2.93 15.69
N ASP A 178 -16.01 -4.10 15.55
CA ASP A 178 -14.78 -4.42 16.29
C ASP A 178 -13.60 -3.59 15.77
N VAL A 179 -13.55 -3.37 14.45
CA VAL A 179 -12.46 -2.65 13.76
C VAL A 179 -13.04 -1.64 12.77
N VAL A 180 -12.47 -0.42 12.73
CA VAL A 180 -12.83 0.62 11.77
C VAL A 180 -11.58 1.20 11.12
N THR A 181 -11.62 1.36 9.79
CA THR A 181 -10.58 2.06 9.02
C THR A 181 -11.18 2.73 7.77
N ASP A 182 -10.35 3.32 6.92
CA ASP A 182 -10.78 3.92 5.65
C ASP A 182 -9.69 3.85 4.58
N GLN A 183 -10.10 3.63 3.33
CA GLN A 183 -9.23 3.70 2.16
C GLN A 183 -9.88 4.43 0.97
N THR A 184 -10.78 5.38 1.23
CA THR A 184 -11.17 6.38 0.22
C THR A 184 -9.93 7.15 -0.27
N SER A 185 -10.04 7.85 -1.41
CA SER A 185 -8.90 8.59 -1.96
C SER A 185 -8.80 10.00 -1.36
N ALA A 186 -8.87 10.13 -0.03
CA ALA A 186 -8.83 11.40 0.72
C ALA A 186 -7.55 12.25 0.48
N HIS A 187 -6.50 11.63 -0.06
CA HIS A 187 -5.27 12.33 -0.44
C HIS A 187 -5.49 13.33 -1.59
N ASP A 188 -6.50 13.11 -2.43
CA ASP A 188 -6.90 14.01 -3.51
C ASP A 188 -8.32 14.53 -3.23
N VAL A 189 -8.40 15.74 -2.68
CA VAL A 189 -9.68 16.37 -2.31
C VAL A 189 -10.56 16.61 -3.52
N MET A 190 -9.96 16.88 -4.69
CA MET A 190 -10.70 17.25 -5.90
C MET A 190 -11.30 16.03 -6.59
N TYR A 191 -10.56 14.94 -6.72
CA TYR A 191 -11.00 13.77 -7.51
C TYR A 191 -11.31 12.53 -6.68
N GLY A 192 -10.80 12.45 -5.45
CA GLY A 192 -10.76 11.22 -4.67
C GLY A 192 -11.87 11.04 -3.63
N TYR A 193 -12.62 12.08 -3.28
CA TYR A 193 -13.71 12.03 -2.31
C TYR A 193 -14.97 12.70 -2.85
N ILE A 194 -16.13 12.03 -2.74
CA ILE A 194 -17.42 12.54 -3.19
C ILE A 194 -18.14 13.20 -2.01
N PRO A 195 -18.54 14.48 -2.10
CA PRO A 195 -19.27 15.14 -1.03
C PRO A 195 -20.62 14.49 -0.72
N VAL A 196 -21.05 14.58 0.53
CA VAL A 196 -22.38 14.17 1.03
C VAL A 196 -23.48 14.82 0.19
N GLY A 197 -24.57 14.08 -0.06
CA GLY A 197 -25.74 14.58 -0.79
C GLY A 197 -25.57 14.76 -2.30
N LEU A 198 -24.41 14.44 -2.87
CA LEU A 198 -24.18 14.50 -4.32
C LEU A 198 -24.07 13.10 -4.93
N SER A 199 -24.73 12.91 -6.07
CA SER A 199 -24.41 11.82 -6.99
C SER A 199 -23.05 12.04 -7.67
N LEU A 200 -22.51 11.00 -8.31
CA LEU A 200 -21.25 11.10 -9.06
C LEU A 200 -21.30 12.15 -10.19
N GLU A 201 -22.45 12.29 -10.85
CA GLU A 201 -22.65 13.26 -11.93
C GLU A 201 -22.73 14.69 -11.38
N GLU A 202 -23.50 14.89 -10.30
CA GLU A 202 -23.58 16.20 -9.63
C GLU A 202 -22.24 16.64 -9.06
N ALA A 203 -21.48 15.70 -8.47
CA ALA A 203 -20.12 15.91 -8.00
C ALA A 203 -19.18 16.34 -9.15
N ALA A 204 -19.24 15.66 -10.30
CA ALA A 204 -18.45 16.03 -11.48
C ALA A 204 -18.82 17.43 -12.01
N ASN A 205 -20.11 17.75 -12.07
CA ASN A 205 -20.61 19.06 -12.51
C ASN A 205 -20.19 20.18 -11.54
N LEU A 206 -20.31 19.95 -10.23
CA LEU A 206 -19.89 20.93 -9.21
C LEU A 206 -18.38 21.18 -9.29
N ARG A 207 -17.57 20.12 -9.44
CA ARG A 207 -16.11 20.21 -9.56
C ARG A 207 -15.66 21.10 -10.71
N GLN A 208 -16.40 21.10 -11.83
CA GLN A 208 -16.10 21.95 -12.98
C GLN A 208 -16.61 23.38 -12.81
N ARG A 209 -17.83 23.54 -12.30
CA ARG A 209 -18.51 24.83 -12.20
C ARG A 209 -18.00 25.69 -11.04
N ASP A 210 -17.69 25.06 -9.90
CA ASP A 210 -17.25 25.73 -8.67
C ASP A 210 -16.28 24.81 -7.89
N PRO A 211 -15.01 24.74 -8.29
CA PRO A 211 -14.00 23.88 -7.66
C PRO A 211 -13.78 24.17 -6.17
N ASP A 212 -13.92 25.42 -5.74
CA ASP A 212 -13.72 25.82 -4.36
C ASP A 212 -14.88 25.33 -3.46
N ALA A 213 -16.11 25.48 -3.94
CA ALA A 213 -17.27 24.90 -3.25
C ALA A 213 -17.17 23.37 -3.18
N TYR A 214 -16.73 22.70 -4.25
CA TYR A 214 -16.49 21.26 -4.23
C TYR A 214 -15.49 20.89 -3.14
N ARG A 215 -14.34 21.58 -3.12
CA ARG A 215 -13.26 21.31 -2.15
C ARG A 215 -13.76 21.46 -0.73
N GLN A 216 -14.48 22.53 -0.41
CA GLN A 216 -15.00 22.74 0.94
C GLN A 216 -16.00 21.64 1.32
N GLN A 217 -16.95 21.30 0.45
CA GLN A 217 -17.93 20.24 0.75
C GLN A 217 -17.29 18.85 0.91
N ALA A 218 -16.22 18.56 0.14
CA ALA A 218 -15.45 17.33 0.31
C ALA A 218 -14.72 17.32 1.67
N MET A 219 -14.12 18.44 2.08
CA MET A 219 -13.47 18.59 3.40
C MET A 219 -14.46 18.43 4.55
N ASP A 220 -15.65 19.03 4.44
CA ASP A 220 -16.73 18.88 5.43
C ASP A 220 -17.18 17.42 5.55
N SER A 221 -17.33 16.74 4.40
CA SER A 221 -17.70 15.32 4.34
C SER A 221 -16.64 14.41 4.97
N MET A 222 -15.36 14.64 4.64
CA MET A 222 -14.23 13.93 5.27
C MET A 222 -14.16 14.18 6.78
N THR A 223 -14.49 15.39 7.23
CA THR A 223 -14.52 15.73 8.66
C THR A 223 -15.61 14.97 9.39
N ALA A 224 -16.82 14.89 8.81
CA ALA A 224 -17.92 14.09 9.37
C ALA A 224 -17.60 12.59 9.39
N HIS A 225 -16.91 12.09 8.37
CA HIS A 225 -16.40 10.71 8.33
C HIS A 225 -15.44 10.44 9.49
N VAL A 226 -14.41 11.28 9.68
CA VAL A 226 -13.44 11.13 10.78
C VAL A 226 -14.12 11.24 12.15
N GLN A 227 -15.10 12.14 12.30
CA GLN A 227 -15.87 12.23 13.54
C GLN A 227 -16.58 10.91 13.86
N ALA A 228 -17.19 10.24 12.88
CA ALA A 228 -17.81 8.93 13.10
C ALA A 228 -16.78 7.86 13.52
N MET A 229 -15.58 7.88 12.93
CA MET A 229 -14.47 7.01 13.34
C MET A 229 -14.08 7.25 14.81
N LEU A 230 -13.95 8.51 15.23
CA LEU A 230 -13.67 8.88 16.62
C LEU A 230 -14.81 8.47 17.58
N ASP A 231 -16.06 8.62 17.16
CA ASP A 231 -17.22 8.20 17.96
C ASP A 231 -17.21 6.68 18.22
N TRP A 232 -16.76 5.88 17.25
CA TRP A 232 -16.56 4.45 17.44
C TRP A 232 -15.36 4.11 18.31
N GLN A 233 -14.25 4.84 18.16
CA GLN A 233 -13.10 4.71 19.06
C GLN A 233 -13.54 4.92 20.52
N ALA A 234 -14.34 5.95 20.78
CA ALA A 234 -14.89 6.24 22.11
C ALA A 234 -15.84 5.14 22.63
N LYS A 235 -16.48 4.37 21.74
CA LYS A 235 -17.32 3.21 22.05
C LYS A 235 -16.54 1.89 22.16
N GLY A 236 -15.21 1.91 21.94
CA GLY A 236 -14.32 0.76 22.11
C GLY A 236 -13.94 0.02 20.82
N SER A 237 -14.34 0.51 19.64
CA SER A 237 -13.83 -0.03 18.38
C SER A 237 -12.33 0.26 18.23
N ILE A 238 -11.60 -0.66 17.60
CA ILE A 238 -10.20 -0.42 17.22
C ILE A 238 -10.21 0.40 15.94
N VAL A 239 -9.67 1.61 15.98
CA VAL A 239 -9.68 2.55 14.85
C VAL A 239 -8.25 2.84 14.41
N PHE A 240 -8.00 2.84 13.10
CA PHE A 240 -6.72 3.24 12.54
C PHE A 240 -6.84 3.86 11.14
N ASP A 241 -5.89 4.71 10.79
CA ASP A 241 -5.74 5.30 9.46
C ASP A 241 -4.96 4.35 8.54
N TYR A 242 -5.49 4.12 7.34
CA TYR A 242 -4.89 3.23 6.34
C TYR A 242 -4.20 3.98 5.19
N GLY A 243 -3.58 5.12 5.53
CA GLY A 243 -2.55 5.73 4.71
C GLY A 243 -3.04 6.56 3.53
N ASN A 244 -4.22 7.15 3.65
CA ASN A 244 -4.84 8.02 2.63
C ASN A 244 -4.90 9.51 3.05
N ASN A 245 -4.35 9.86 4.22
CA ASN A 245 -4.29 11.21 4.76
C ASN A 245 -5.64 11.80 5.19
N LEU A 246 -6.67 10.97 5.41
CA LEU A 246 -8.01 11.42 5.82
C LEU A 246 -7.98 12.23 7.13
N ARG A 247 -7.18 11.80 8.12
CA ARG A 247 -7.00 12.52 9.40
C ARG A 247 -6.55 13.96 9.20
N GLN A 248 -5.58 14.18 8.31
CA GLN A 248 -5.07 15.52 8.01
C GLN A 248 -6.14 16.39 7.38
N ARG A 249 -6.96 15.84 6.47
CA ARG A 249 -8.07 16.59 5.86
C ARG A 249 -9.06 17.09 6.91
N ALA A 250 -9.46 16.22 7.84
CA ALA A 250 -10.34 16.62 8.94
C ALA A 250 -9.67 17.63 9.89
N PHE A 251 -8.38 17.46 10.19
CA PHE A 251 -7.61 18.39 11.03
C PHE A 251 -7.51 19.79 10.41
N ASP A 252 -7.20 19.86 9.11
CA ASP A 252 -7.12 21.10 8.34
C ASP A 252 -8.47 21.82 8.32
N ASN A 253 -9.58 21.06 8.34
CA ASN A 253 -10.94 21.60 8.42
C ASN A 253 -11.44 21.83 9.87
N GLY A 254 -10.55 21.76 10.86
CA GLY A 254 -10.82 22.20 12.23
C GLY A 254 -11.04 21.10 13.27
N LEU A 255 -11.09 19.82 12.89
CA LEU A 255 -11.24 18.71 13.84
C LEU A 255 -9.92 18.42 14.56
N LYS A 256 -9.70 19.07 15.71
CA LYS A 256 -8.40 19.09 16.40
C LYS A 256 -7.93 17.73 16.92
N ASN A 257 -8.85 16.82 17.17
CA ASN A 257 -8.58 15.47 17.65
C ASN A 257 -8.61 14.41 16.53
N ALA A 258 -8.51 14.82 15.26
CA ALA A 258 -8.48 13.90 14.12
C ALA A 258 -7.32 12.88 14.17
N PHE A 259 -6.26 13.15 14.93
CA PHE A 259 -5.10 12.26 15.10
C PHE A 259 -5.16 11.37 16.36
N ASP A 260 -6.30 11.31 17.06
CA ASP A 260 -6.46 10.48 18.26
C ASP A 260 -6.42 8.96 17.95
N TYR A 261 -6.55 8.57 16.67
CA TYR A 261 -6.28 7.21 16.21
C TYR A 261 -5.00 7.15 15.34
N PRO A 262 -4.20 6.07 15.50
CA PRO A 262 -2.88 5.99 14.86
C PRO A 262 -2.97 5.59 13.39
N GLY A 263 -1.89 5.85 12.65
CA GLY A 263 -1.64 5.20 11.37
C GLY A 263 -1.36 3.70 11.53
N PHE A 264 -1.68 2.91 10.51
CA PHE A 264 -1.46 1.47 10.54
C PHE A 264 0.01 1.06 10.63
N VAL A 265 0.94 1.89 10.15
CA VAL A 265 2.37 1.57 10.18
C VAL A 265 2.94 1.59 11.60
N PRO A 266 2.85 2.70 12.37
CA PRO A 266 3.28 2.69 13.76
C PRO A 266 2.56 1.63 14.60
N ALA A 267 1.27 1.37 14.33
CA ALA A 267 0.48 0.43 15.10
C ALA A 267 0.79 -1.05 14.80
N TYR A 268 0.99 -1.42 13.53
CA TYR A 268 0.91 -2.83 13.12
C TYR A 268 2.05 -3.33 12.23
N ILE A 269 2.66 -2.46 11.41
CA ILE A 269 3.59 -2.88 10.34
C ILE A 269 5.06 -2.60 10.66
N ARG A 270 5.37 -1.56 11.44
CA ARG A 270 6.76 -1.16 11.71
C ARG A 270 7.69 -2.28 12.19
N PRO A 271 7.25 -3.25 13.03
CA PRO A 271 8.11 -4.39 13.38
C PRO A 271 8.61 -5.18 12.16
N LEU A 272 7.79 -5.33 11.11
CA LEU A 272 8.21 -5.98 9.87
C LEU A 272 9.28 -5.14 9.14
N PHE A 273 9.16 -3.82 9.17
CA PHE A 273 10.16 -2.92 8.56
C PHE A 273 11.52 -2.97 9.26
N CYS A 274 11.55 -3.22 10.58
CA CYS A 274 12.80 -3.41 11.33
C CYS A 274 13.64 -4.59 10.81
N GLU A 275 13.00 -5.59 10.19
CA GLU A 275 13.64 -6.76 9.56
C GLU A 275 13.84 -6.60 8.04
N GLY A 276 13.53 -5.42 7.49
CA GLY A 276 13.57 -5.14 6.06
C GLY A 276 12.46 -5.81 5.25
N LYS A 277 11.42 -6.36 5.91
CA LYS A 277 10.23 -6.88 5.22
C LYS A 277 9.42 -5.73 4.62
N GLY A 278 8.69 -6.03 3.57
CA GLY A 278 7.85 -5.09 2.84
C GLY A 278 7.29 -5.71 1.57
N PRO A 279 6.55 -4.95 0.74
CA PRO A 279 5.74 -5.47 -0.37
C PRO A 279 6.56 -5.88 -1.60
N PHE A 280 7.51 -6.79 -1.39
CA PHE A 280 8.30 -7.45 -2.43
C PHE A 280 7.38 -8.24 -3.37
N ARG A 281 7.58 -8.07 -4.67
CA ARG A 281 6.74 -8.64 -5.71
C ARG A 281 7.54 -9.03 -6.94
N TRP A 282 6.96 -9.92 -7.73
CA TRP A 282 7.52 -10.25 -9.04
C TRP A 282 6.43 -10.48 -10.09
N VAL A 283 6.82 -10.38 -11.35
CA VAL A 283 5.94 -10.43 -12.52
C VAL A 283 6.57 -11.35 -13.58
N ALA A 284 5.80 -12.29 -14.11
CA ALA A 284 6.21 -13.17 -15.18
C ALA A 284 6.03 -12.49 -16.55
N LEU A 285 7.13 -12.15 -17.23
CA LEU A 285 7.06 -11.49 -18.55
C LEU A 285 6.55 -12.39 -19.68
N SER A 286 6.49 -13.70 -19.45
CA SER A 286 5.89 -14.67 -20.36
C SER A 286 4.38 -14.45 -20.55
N GLY A 287 3.72 -13.89 -19.53
CA GLY A 287 2.26 -13.88 -19.45
C GLY A 287 1.65 -15.23 -19.01
N ASP A 288 2.46 -16.25 -18.74
CA ASP A 288 1.99 -17.58 -18.35
C ASP A 288 1.86 -17.70 -16.82
N PRO A 289 0.66 -17.99 -16.28
CA PRO A 289 0.46 -18.24 -14.85
C PRO A 289 1.32 -19.37 -14.29
N ALA A 290 1.70 -20.36 -15.11
CA ALA A 290 2.56 -21.47 -14.69
C ALA A 290 3.89 -21.00 -14.12
N ASP A 291 4.46 -19.92 -14.67
CA ASP A 291 5.71 -19.34 -14.17
C ASP A 291 5.56 -18.82 -12.73
N ILE A 292 4.40 -18.23 -12.40
CA ILE A 292 4.12 -17.82 -11.02
C ILE A 292 3.99 -19.02 -10.09
N TYR A 293 3.31 -20.08 -10.51
CA TYR A 293 3.18 -21.29 -9.69
C TYR A 293 4.54 -21.98 -9.45
N VAL A 294 5.43 -21.97 -10.44
CA VAL A 294 6.82 -22.45 -10.28
C VAL A 294 7.57 -21.59 -9.26
N THR A 295 7.44 -20.26 -9.33
CA THR A 295 8.09 -19.38 -8.34
C THR A 295 7.48 -19.49 -6.94
N ASP A 296 6.16 -19.70 -6.82
CA ASP A 296 5.49 -19.93 -5.54
C ASP A 296 6.05 -21.21 -4.87
N GLN A 297 6.18 -22.29 -5.63
CA GLN A 297 6.79 -23.54 -5.15
C GLN A 297 8.25 -23.32 -4.72
N ALA A 298 9.02 -22.57 -5.50
CA ALA A 298 10.40 -22.25 -5.13
C ALA A 298 10.50 -21.42 -3.83
N ILE A 299 9.54 -20.52 -3.59
CA ILE A 299 9.46 -19.78 -2.32
C ILE A 299 9.17 -20.72 -1.15
N LEU A 300 8.25 -21.67 -1.30
CA LEU A 300 7.96 -22.67 -0.26
C LEU A 300 9.18 -23.58 0.03
N GLU A 301 9.98 -23.90 -0.98
CA GLU A 301 11.20 -24.70 -0.84
C GLU A 301 12.37 -23.92 -0.23
N LEU A 302 12.47 -22.62 -0.49
CA LEU A 302 13.52 -21.76 0.06
C LEU A 302 13.31 -21.46 1.55
N PHE A 303 12.05 -21.39 1.99
CA PHE A 303 11.67 -20.99 3.35
C PHE A 303 10.68 -22.01 3.97
N PRO A 304 11.04 -23.31 4.05
CA PRO A 304 10.12 -24.36 4.49
C PRO A 304 9.68 -24.24 5.96
N GLU A 305 10.44 -23.50 6.76
CA GLU A 305 10.15 -23.22 8.17
C GLU A 305 9.12 -22.11 8.39
N ASP A 306 8.91 -21.21 7.42
CA ASP A 306 7.98 -20.09 7.55
C ASP A 306 6.54 -20.52 7.19
N LYS A 307 5.84 -21.00 8.23
CA LYS A 307 4.45 -21.44 8.12
C LYS A 307 3.49 -20.30 7.74
N HIS A 308 3.80 -19.07 8.11
CA HIS A 308 2.96 -17.90 7.81
C HIS A 308 3.07 -17.53 6.33
N LEU A 309 4.29 -17.49 5.80
CA LEU A 309 4.56 -17.33 4.38
C LEU A 309 3.94 -18.47 3.56
N ALA A 310 4.05 -19.72 4.02
CA ALA A 310 3.43 -20.85 3.34
C ALA A 310 1.90 -20.73 3.27
N ARG A 311 1.27 -20.31 4.38
CA ARG A 311 -0.17 -20.02 4.42
C ARG A 311 -0.52 -18.89 3.44
N TRP A 312 0.26 -17.80 3.42
CA TRP A 312 0.07 -16.68 2.50
C TRP A 312 0.09 -17.14 1.04
N ILE A 313 1.13 -17.85 0.61
CA ILE A 313 1.26 -18.34 -0.77
C ILE A 313 0.08 -19.23 -1.16
N LYS A 314 -0.32 -20.16 -0.27
CA LYS A 314 -1.48 -21.03 -0.53
C LYS A 314 -2.77 -20.22 -0.73
N MET A 315 -3.07 -19.29 0.17
CA MET A 315 -4.28 -18.46 0.03
C MET A 315 -4.21 -17.57 -1.21
N ALA A 316 -3.03 -17.02 -1.53
CA ALA A 316 -2.84 -16.19 -2.71
C ALA A 316 -2.99 -16.99 -4.02
N GLN A 317 -2.68 -18.29 -4.03
CA GLN A 317 -2.98 -19.17 -5.18
C GLN A 317 -4.47 -19.49 -5.28
N GLU A 318 -5.13 -19.75 -4.17
CA GLU A 318 -6.54 -20.17 -4.15
C GLU A 318 -7.52 -19.03 -4.42
N GLN A 319 -7.20 -17.82 -3.95
CA GLN A 319 -8.17 -16.71 -3.87
C GLN A 319 -7.86 -15.52 -4.78
N VAL A 320 -6.63 -15.38 -5.29
CA VAL A 320 -6.26 -14.20 -6.09
C VAL A 320 -6.31 -14.52 -7.58
N GLU A 321 -7.15 -13.78 -8.30
CA GLU A 321 -7.12 -13.75 -9.76
C GLU A 321 -5.99 -12.85 -10.27
N PHE A 322 -5.26 -13.33 -11.27
CA PHE A 322 -4.24 -12.51 -11.93
C PHE A 322 -4.88 -11.39 -12.76
N GLN A 323 -4.25 -10.21 -12.74
CA GLN A 323 -4.68 -9.04 -13.49
C GLN A 323 -3.55 -8.58 -14.42
N GLY A 324 -3.71 -8.78 -15.73
CA GLY A 324 -2.63 -8.51 -16.70
C GLY A 324 -1.57 -9.61 -16.69
N LEU A 325 -0.28 -9.23 -16.68
CA LEU A 325 0.79 -10.22 -16.53
C LEU A 325 0.67 -10.90 -15.16
N PRO A 326 0.75 -12.25 -15.09
CA PRO A 326 0.75 -12.96 -13.82
C PRO A 326 1.85 -12.43 -12.90
N ALA A 327 1.47 -12.12 -11.67
CA ALA A 327 2.32 -11.49 -10.68
C ALA A 327 1.98 -12.01 -9.29
N ARG A 328 2.96 -11.93 -8.39
CA ARG A 328 2.79 -12.33 -7.00
C ARG A 328 3.37 -11.27 -6.08
N ILE A 329 2.64 -10.97 -5.01
CA ILE A 329 3.14 -10.26 -3.83
C ILE A 329 3.56 -11.32 -2.78
N CYS A 330 4.73 -11.15 -2.18
CA CYS A 330 5.17 -11.94 -1.03
C CYS A 330 6.13 -11.10 -0.20
N TRP A 331 5.76 -10.76 1.03
CA TRP A 331 6.58 -9.93 1.89
C TRP A 331 7.82 -10.70 2.37
N LEU A 332 8.96 -10.35 1.79
CA LEU A 332 10.27 -10.90 2.12
C LEU A 332 11.18 -9.80 2.70
N GLY A 333 12.02 -10.18 3.65
CA GLY A 333 12.93 -9.33 4.40
C GLY A 333 14.34 -9.25 3.84
N TYR A 334 15.23 -8.64 4.63
CA TYR A 334 16.66 -8.62 4.33
C TYR A 334 17.22 -10.06 4.23
N GLY A 335 18.05 -10.32 3.23
CA GLY A 335 18.57 -11.66 2.93
C GLY A 335 17.59 -12.55 2.15
N GLU A 336 16.33 -12.64 2.57
CA GLU A 336 15.29 -13.43 1.89
C GLU A 336 15.07 -12.96 0.45
N ARG A 337 14.98 -11.64 0.23
CA ARG A 337 14.82 -11.06 -1.11
C ARG A 337 15.95 -11.47 -2.06
N ALA A 338 17.20 -11.43 -1.60
CA ALA A 338 18.35 -11.82 -2.42
C ALA A 338 18.34 -13.32 -2.75
N LYS A 339 18.00 -14.18 -1.78
CA LYS A 339 17.84 -15.63 -2.01
C LYS A 339 16.76 -15.92 -3.05
N ALA A 340 15.59 -15.30 -2.91
CA ALA A 340 14.48 -15.46 -3.85
C ALA A 340 14.84 -14.97 -5.25
N GLY A 341 15.40 -13.75 -5.37
CA GLY A 341 15.76 -13.19 -6.68
C GLY A 341 16.83 -14.00 -7.41
N LEU A 342 17.84 -14.52 -6.70
CA LEU A 342 18.83 -15.42 -7.29
C LEU A 342 18.19 -16.74 -7.74
N LYS A 343 17.28 -17.31 -6.94
CA LYS A 343 16.57 -18.53 -7.31
C LYS A 343 15.70 -18.33 -8.55
N PHE A 344 15.00 -17.21 -8.65
CA PHE A 344 14.21 -16.88 -9.84
C PHE A 344 15.10 -16.76 -11.08
N ASN A 345 16.28 -16.14 -10.94
CA ASN A 345 17.24 -16.07 -12.04
C ASN A 345 17.76 -17.46 -12.45
N GLU A 346 18.01 -18.37 -11.51
CA GLU A 346 18.37 -19.76 -11.79
C GLU A 346 17.26 -20.48 -12.56
N LEU A 347 15.99 -20.30 -12.15
CA LEU A 347 14.83 -20.92 -12.80
C LEU A 347 14.63 -20.45 -14.25
N VAL A 348 14.89 -19.16 -14.51
CA VAL A 348 14.90 -18.60 -15.87
C VAL A 348 16.06 -19.20 -16.68
N ALA A 349 17.27 -19.27 -16.11
CA ALA A 349 18.44 -19.84 -16.78
C ALA A 349 18.25 -21.32 -17.15
N SER A 350 17.56 -22.08 -16.30
CA SER A 350 17.26 -23.49 -16.55
C SER A 350 16.04 -23.73 -17.45
N GLY A 351 15.32 -22.68 -17.84
CA GLY A 351 14.07 -22.78 -18.61
C GLY A 351 12.89 -23.39 -17.84
N LYS A 352 12.96 -23.48 -16.50
CA LYS A 352 11.83 -23.92 -15.66
C LYS A 352 10.77 -22.81 -15.53
N VAL A 353 11.23 -21.57 -15.60
CA VAL A 353 10.41 -20.40 -15.85
C VAL A 353 10.67 -19.98 -17.30
N SER A 354 9.60 -19.75 -18.07
CA SER A 354 9.65 -19.67 -19.53
C SER A 354 10.20 -18.37 -20.10
N ALA A 355 10.20 -17.29 -19.31
CA ALA A 355 10.72 -15.98 -19.70
C ALA A 355 11.31 -15.22 -18.49
N PRO A 356 12.04 -14.10 -18.70
CA PRO A 356 12.56 -13.30 -17.59
C PRO A 356 11.48 -12.86 -16.58
N ILE A 357 11.88 -12.75 -15.31
CA ILE A 357 11.04 -12.27 -14.22
C ILE A 357 11.43 -10.85 -13.86
N VAL A 358 10.44 -9.95 -13.78
CA VAL A 358 10.62 -8.63 -13.19
C VAL A 358 10.44 -8.74 -11.69
N ILE A 359 11.36 -8.19 -10.90
CA ILE A 359 11.31 -8.18 -9.44
C ILE A 359 11.31 -6.73 -8.97
N GLY A 360 10.35 -6.36 -8.15
CA GLY A 360 10.23 -5.01 -7.61
C GLY A 360 9.45 -4.98 -6.31
N ARG A 361 8.88 -3.82 -6.00
CA ARG A 361 8.06 -3.58 -4.81
C ARG A 361 7.24 -2.31 -4.97
N ASP A 362 6.36 -2.06 -4.00
CA ASP A 362 5.83 -0.71 -3.79
C ASP A 362 6.94 0.26 -3.33
N HIS A 363 6.68 1.57 -3.39
CA HIS A 363 7.55 2.57 -2.78
C HIS A 363 7.33 2.66 -1.27
N LEU A 364 6.19 2.18 -0.77
CA LEU A 364 6.02 1.80 0.63
C LEU A 364 6.91 0.59 0.92
N ASP A 365 8.04 0.82 1.58
CA ASP A 365 8.94 -0.22 2.07
C ASP A 365 9.82 0.36 3.17
N SER A 366 10.41 -0.52 3.98
CA SER A 366 11.20 -0.21 5.16
C SER A 366 12.24 0.92 4.98
N GLY A 367 12.91 0.99 3.83
CA GLY A 367 14.02 1.93 3.60
C GLY A 367 13.76 3.00 2.55
N SER A 368 12.56 3.06 1.97
CA SER A 368 12.36 3.79 0.70
C SER A 368 11.34 4.91 0.76
N VAL A 369 10.90 5.33 1.94
CA VAL A 369 9.89 6.39 2.09
C VAL A 369 10.08 7.21 3.36
N ALA A 370 9.84 8.51 3.24
CA ALA A 370 9.59 9.43 4.33
C ALA A 370 8.17 9.99 4.16
N SER A 371 7.32 9.80 5.15
CA SER A 371 5.88 10.10 5.12
C SER A 371 5.33 10.19 6.56
N PRO A 372 5.37 11.39 7.18
CA PRO A 372 5.03 11.57 8.60
C PRO A 372 3.59 11.21 8.99
N ASN A 373 2.67 11.18 8.02
CA ASN A 373 1.27 10.79 8.26
C ASN A 373 1.00 9.32 7.92
N ARG A 374 2.04 8.52 7.64
CA ARG A 374 1.91 7.11 7.27
C ARG A 374 3.14 6.28 7.67
N GLU A 375 4.09 6.02 6.77
CA GLU A 375 5.17 5.04 7.03
C GLU A 375 6.12 5.45 8.15
N THR A 376 6.38 6.75 8.27
CA THR A 376 7.33 7.31 9.24
C THR A 376 6.62 8.09 10.34
N GLU A 377 5.33 7.86 10.54
CA GLU A 377 4.55 8.47 11.62
C GLU A 377 5.01 7.99 13.00
N GLY A 378 5.42 8.90 13.87
CA GLY A 378 5.88 8.58 15.22
C GLY A 378 7.11 7.69 15.21
N MET A 379 8.16 8.09 14.47
CA MET A 379 9.47 7.45 14.60
C MET A 379 9.95 7.60 16.06
N ARG A 380 10.63 6.58 16.58
CA ARG A 380 11.02 6.53 18.00
C ARG A 380 11.90 7.69 18.45
N ASP A 381 12.69 8.24 17.53
CA ASP A 381 13.60 9.38 17.72
C ASP A 381 13.02 10.72 17.21
N GLY A 382 11.79 10.72 16.70
CA GLY A 382 11.15 11.90 16.09
C GLY A 382 11.66 12.26 14.67
N SER A 383 12.37 11.34 13.99
CA SER A 383 12.91 11.53 12.63
C SER A 383 11.86 11.45 11.51
N ASP A 384 10.58 11.60 11.82
CA ASP A 384 9.44 11.36 10.93
C ASP A 384 9.59 12.01 9.55
N ALA A 385 10.03 13.28 9.51
CA ALA A 385 10.13 14.10 8.31
C ALA A 385 11.50 14.04 7.61
N ILE A 386 12.46 13.27 8.11
CA ILE A 386 13.80 13.17 7.49
C ILE A 386 13.72 12.39 6.18
N ALA A 387 13.90 13.09 5.06
CA ALA A 387 13.74 12.56 3.71
C ALA A 387 15.06 12.16 3.01
N ASP A 388 16.18 12.11 3.73
CA ASP A 388 17.46 11.67 3.17
C ASP A 388 17.42 10.19 2.78
N TRP A 389 16.77 9.35 3.58
CA TRP A 389 16.68 7.90 3.39
C TRP A 389 16.11 7.46 2.04
N PRO A 390 14.94 7.93 1.57
CA PRO A 390 14.43 7.56 0.24
C PRO A 390 15.34 8.05 -0.90
N ILE A 391 16.03 9.19 -0.74
CA ILE A 391 17.02 9.65 -1.74
C ILE A 391 18.20 8.68 -1.79
N LEU A 392 18.76 8.32 -0.63
CA LEU A 392 19.85 7.35 -0.52
C LEU A 392 19.44 5.97 -1.05
N ASN A 393 18.20 5.55 -0.81
CA ASN A 393 17.64 4.31 -1.37
C ASN A 393 17.63 4.34 -2.91
N ALA A 394 17.17 5.42 -3.54
CA ALA A 394 17.21 5.56 -4.99
C ALA A 394 18.66 5.52 -5.51
N LEU A 395 19.56 6.28 -4.89
CA LEU A 395 20.96 6.37 -5.31
C LEU A 395 21.68 5.01 -5.20
N ILE A 396 21.54 4.30 -4.06
CA ILE A 396 22.24 3.03 -3.85
C ILE A 396 21.72 1.95 -4.80
N ASN A 397 20.42 1.91 -5.06
CA ASN A 397 19.81 0.99 -6.02
C ASN A 397 20.26 1.27 -7.45
N ALA A 398 20.42 2.54 -7.82
CA ALA A 398 20.94 2.93 -9.12
C ALA A 398 22.43 2.53 -9.28
N VAL A 399 23.26 2.77 -8.27
CA VAL A 399 24.68 2.39 -8.28
C VAL A 399 24.86 0.87 -8.33
N ASN A 400 24.00 0.11 -7.64
CA ASN A 400 24.12 -1.35 -7.55
C ASN A 400 23.57 -2.10 -8.78
N GLY A 401 22.79 -1.42 -9.61
CA GLY A 401 22.38 -1.91 -10.93
C GLY A 401 20.98 -2.48 -10.98
N ALA A 402 20.02 -1.82 -10.33
CA ALA A 402 18.60 -2.05 -10.63
C ALA A 402 18.34 -1.77 -12.12
N THR A 403 17.36 -2.44 -12.73
CA THR A 403 17.01 -2.22 -14.15
C THR A 403 16.36 -0.86 -14.36
N TRP A 404 15.50 -0.43 -13.44
CA TRP A 404 15.08 0.96 -13.34
C TRP A 404 14.91 1.41 -11.90
N VAL A 405 15.11 2.70 -11.68
CA VAL A 405 14.96 3.36 -10.38
C VAL A 405 14.10 4.60 -10.54
N SER A 406 13.28 4.86 -9.54
CA SER A 406 12.37 6.00 -9.51
C SER A 406 12.41 6.73 -8.18
N PHE A 407 12.27 8.06 -8.22
CA PHE A 407 12.08 8.90 -7.05
C PHE A 407 10.86 9.81 -7.23
N HIS A 408 9.90 9.66 -6.34
CA HIS A 408 8.57 10.24 -6.45
C HIS A 408 8.23 11.08 -5.21
N HIS A 409 7.26 11.98 -5.39
CA HIS A 409 6.76 12.86 -4.36
C HIS A 409 5.23 12.78 -4.27
N GLY A 410 4.72 12.71 -3.04
CA GLY A 410 3.30 12.79 -2.68
C GLY A 410 2.52 11.48 -2.78
N GLY A 411 3.16 10.35 -3.11
CA GLY A 411 2.50 9.07 -3.30
C GLY A 411 1.66 8.63 -2.09
N GLY A 412 0.36 8.53 -2.33
CA GLY A 412 -0.68 7.99 -1.45
C GLY A 412 -1.14 8.91 -0.31
N VAL A 413 -0.32 9.86 0.15
CA VAL A 413 -0.74 10.89 1.14
C VAL A 413 -0.94 12.29 0.53
N GLY A 414 -0.62 12.46 -0.75
CA GLY A 414 -0.80 13.71 -1.50
C GLY A 414 0.45 14.58 -1.55
N ILE A 415 0.44 15.57 -2.44
CA ILE A 415 1.56 16.50 -2.68
C ILE A 415 1.94 17.21 -1.37
N GLY A 416 3.24 17.23 -1.06
CA GLY A 416 3.81 17.85 0.13
C GLY A 416 4.02 16.90 1.31
N TYR A 417 3.42 15.71 1.30
CA TYR A 417 3.36 14.83 2.48
C TYR A 417 4.29 13.62 2.44
N SER A 418 4.90 13.28 1.29
CA SER A 418 5.83 12.15 1.22
C SER A 418 6.88 12.25 0.13
N LEU A 419 8.05 11.69 0.40
CA LEU A 419 9.14 11.48 -0.56
C LEU A 419 9.54 10.01 -0.54
N HIS A 420 9.63 9.38 -1.71
CA HIS A 420 9.80 7.92 -1.76
C HIS A 420 10.42 7.40 -3.05
N ALA A 421 11.08 6.26 -2.95
CA ALA A 421 11.83 5.62 -4.03
C ALA A 421 11.30 4.24 -4.38
N GLY A 422 11.32 3.93 -5.67
CA GLY A 422 11.02 2.61 -6.20
C GLY A 422 12.24 2.04 -6.92
N GLN A 423 12.43 0.73 -6.81
CA GLN A 423 13.43 0.01 -7.59
C GLN A 423 12.79 -1.21 -8.23
N VAL A 424 13.26 -1.53 -9.43
CA VAL A 424 12.90 -2.77 -10.12
C VAL A 424 14.14 -3.34 -10.81
N ILE A 425 14.30 -4.65 -10.73
CA ILE A 425 15.39 -5.41 -11.31
C ILE A 425 14.88 -6.64 -12.06
N VAL A 426 15.52 -6.97 -13.18
CA VAL A 426 15.12 -8.10 -14.05
C VAL A 426 16.04 -9.28 -13.79
N ALA A 427 15.45 -10.44 -13.53
CA ALA A 427 16.09 -11.74 -13.52
C ALA A 427 15.95 -12.36 -14.92
N ASP A 428 17.01 -12.23 -15.73
CA ASP A 428 17.04 -12.66 -17.14
C ASP A 428 17.79 -13.98 -17.37
N GLY A 429 18.18 -14.67 -16.29
CA GLY A 429 18.93 -15.93 -16.35
C GLY A 429 20.43 -15.76 -16.52
N THR A 430 20.94 -14.54 -16.71
CA THR A 430 22.38 -14.32 -16.90
C THR A 430 23.14 -14.24 -15.59
N GLU A 431 24.44 -14.60 -15.62
CA GLU A 431 25.34 -14.37 -14.48
C GLU A 431 25.49 -12.88 -14.14
N ALA A 432 25.36 -12.02 -15.15
CA ALA A 432 25.43 -10.58 -14.97
C ALA A 432 24.22 -10.08 -14.15
N ALA A 433 23.02 -10.59 -14.43
CA ALA A 433 21.84 -10.31 -13.61
C ALA A 433 21.98 -10.87 -12.20
N ALA A 434 22.52 -12.09 -12.03
CA ALA A 434 22.77 -12.65 -10.69
C ALA A 434 23.62 -11.72 -9.80
N ARG A 435 24.69 -11.14 -10.35
CA ARG A 435 25.52 -10.16 -9.60
C ARG A 435 24.77 -8.88 -9.24
N ARG A 436 23.94 -8.35 -10.14
CA ARG A 436 23.10 -7.17 -9.87
C ARG A 436 22.01 -7.46 -8.83
N LEU A 437 21.32 -8.60 -8.96
CA LEU A 437 20.30 -9.09 -8.04
C LEU A 437 20.84 -9.21 -6.62
N GLN A 438 22.01 -9.83 -6.46
CA GLN A 438 22.66 -9.93 -5.15
C GLN A 438 22.90 -8.54 -4.53
N ARG A 439 23.42 -7.57 -5.29
CA ARG A 439 23.69 -6.22 -4.75
C ARG A 439 22.41 -5.45 -4.43
N VAL A 440 21.48 -5.37 -5.37
CA VAL A 440 20.24 -4.59 -5.23
C VAL A 440 19.36 -5.18 -4.14
N LEU A 441 19.07 -6.48 -4.18
CA LEU A 441 18.17 -7.13 -3.22
C LEU A 441 18.79 -7.34 -1.83
N THR A 442 20.08 -6.99 -1.65
CA THR A 442 20.71 -6.85 -0.33
C THR A 442 20.61 -5.41 0.17
N THR A 443 21.00 -4.45 -0.66
CA THR A 443 21.09 -3.04 -0.23
C THR A 443 19.74 -2.35 -0.11
N ASP A 444 18.75 -2.74 -0.92
CA ASP A 444 17.40 -2.18 -0.87
C ASP A 444 16.70 -2.43 0.49
N PRO A 445 16.50 -3.69 0.95
CA PRO A 445 15.99 -3.93 2.30
C PRO A 445 17.00 -3.56 3.40
N GLY A 446 18.31 -3.60 3.10
CA GLY A 446 19.37 -3.24 4.05
C GLY A 446 19.31 -1.77 4.46
N MET A 447 18.88 -0.88 3.55
CA MET A 447 18.60 0.52 3.86
C MET A 447 17.49 0.66 4.91
N GLY A 448 16.46 -0.20 4.84
CA GLY A 448 15.36 -0.21 5.79
C GLY A 448 15.79 -0.63 7.19
N VAL A 449 16.57 -1.70 7.29
CA VAL A 449 17.18 -2.12 8.56
C VAL A 449 18.06 -1.01 9.13
N ALA A 450 18.93 -0.42 8.30
CA ALA A 450 19.82 0.67 8.74
C ALA A 450 19.05 1.89 9.23
N ARG A 451 18.02 2.33 8.50
CA ARG A 451 17.16 3.48 8.87
C ARG A 451 16.48 3.28 10.22
N HIS A 452 15.91 2.11 10.45
CA HIS A 452 15.21 1.84 11.71
C HIS A 452 16.18 1.60 12.87
N ALA A 453 17.34 1.00 12.61
CA ALA A 453 18.38 0.88 13.62
C ALA A 453 18.93 2.27 14.03
N ASP A 454 19.12 3.18 13.07
CA ASP A 454 19.53 4.58 13.31
C ASP A 454 18.50 5.32 14.17
N ALA A 455 17.20 5.14 13.89
CA ALA A 455 16.11 5.67 14.71
C ALA A 455 15.95 4.99 16.10
N GLY A 456 16.84 4.06 16.45
CA GLY A 456 16.92 3.46 17.78
C GLY A 456 15.94 2.33 18.05
N TYR A 457 15.38 1.68 17.03
CA TYR A 457 14.54 0.49 17.21
C TYR A 457 15.40 -0.73 17.63
N PRO A 458 15.20 -1.29 18.84
CA PRO A 458 16.03 -2.38 19.36
C PRO A 458 15.99 -3.62 18.47
N GLU A 459 14.83 -3.91 17.89
CA GLU A 459 14.62 -5.04 16.99
C GLU A 459 15.46 -4.89 15.72
N ALA A 460 15.51 -3.69 15.14
CA ALA A 460 16.33 -3.42 13.96
C ALA A 460 17.84 -3.47 14.27
N ILE A 461 18.25 -2.96 15.43
CA ILE A 461 19.65 -3.02 15.89
C ILE A 461 20.09 -4.47 16.10
N GLN A 462 19.25 -5.27 16.76
CA GLN A 462 19.53 -6.68 17.01
C GLN A 462 19.59 -7.46 15.69
N PHE A 463 18.59 -7.25 14.82
CA PHE A 463 18.54 -7.87 13.51
C PHE A 463 19.78 -7.52 12.67
N ALA A 464 20.20 -6.24 12.66
CA ALA A 464 21.39 -5.79 11.95
C ALA A 464 22.66 -6.52 12.42
N LYS A 465 22.82 -6.73 13.73
CA LYS A 465 23.97 -7.46 14.31
C LYS A 465 23.96 -8.93 13.91
N GLU A 466 22.82 -9.59 14.01
CA GLU A 466 22.67 -11.01 13.68
C GLU A 466 22.90 -11.31 12.20
N HIS A 467 22.50 -10.38 11.32
CA HIS A 467 22.56 -10.55 9.87
C HIS A 467 23.74 -9.81 9.21
N GLY A 468 24.64 -9.24 10.00
CA GLY A 468 25.86 -8.60 9.53
C GLY A 468 25.64 -7.33 8.69
N VAL A 469 24.56 -6.60 8.93
CA VAL A 469 24.32 -5.29 8.31
C VAL A 469 25.30 -4.28 8.91
N LYS A 470 26.20 -3.75 8.08
CA LYS A 470 27.25 -2.85 8.54
C LYS A 470 26.72 -1.43 8.69
N ILE A 471 26.53 -0.98 9.93
CA ILE A 471 26.10 0.38 10.25
C ILE A 471 27.22 1.06 11.04
N PRO A 472 27.97 2.03 10.45
CA PRO A 472 29.22 2.53 11.05
C PRO A 472 29.11 3.06 12.49
N MET A 473 27.96 3.65 12.84
CA MET A 473 27.73 4.27 14.14
C MET A 473 27.13 3.31 15.18
N ILE A 474 26.68 2.12 14.77
CA ILE A 474 26.04 1.12 15.63
C ILE A 474 27.01 -0.05 15.79
N ARG A 475 27.57 -0.18 17.00
CA ARG A 475 28.52 -1.24 17.36
C ARG A 475 27.83 -2.49 17.87
#